data_AF-A0A5N6H7P8-F1
#
_entry.id   AF-A0A5N6H7P8-F1
#
_cell.length_a   1.000
_cell.length_b   1.000
_cell.length_c   1.000
_cell.angle_alpha   90.00
_cell.angle_beta   90.00
_cell.angle_gamma   90.00
#
_symmetry.space_group_name_H-M   'P 1'
#
loop_
_entity.id
_entity.type
_entity.pdbx_description
1 polymer ?
#
loop_
_entity_poly.entity_id
_entity_poly.type
_entity_poly.pdbx_seq_one_letter_code
_entity_poly.pdbx_strand_id
1 'polypeptide(L)'
;MTSRRENQRTDMSWTSSLQDAMEQNLHLEEKLEKEELNTPQALLKRLLSTRSVVSTSSSLAERQQAAVGCKSPFREIGTGSIGKVFEQAGTLWAFKVLLIDRTDKLWNNYLMHLRIQDSFDRLGGGSGGLEIPRAAWFANKESEFWSESLHLFPDDPTFPRRAREILFMERIFPLPQPVRHALIELFCNPNNAATAKSDASNKDCLVRLFLGRKRYGASRPGGSRFFFPEELQIARRSGRSAAASMADALAIMHWHTRIDAMDIEFVLGSTPFDHNSVRRPPPLQDIVRLTPGTSTFERTTNTVPNFRKRIVSLWMLDFDACGPITMNTAGVNRATKAFIENDPYCPRPHMEDAYSEQLWCLFSRRYLETGRKITAGSPSQSLPQQFIQGVVAKLSPPDQTGTSSGSRGPAPPQRAQSSRTPPRHVQGGQRGGRGSTSGSPKKAPSNRGRGRGQGRGYR
;
A
#
# COMPACT_ATOMS: atom_id res chain seq x y z
N MET A 1 -9.03 49.15 -30.78
CA MET A 1 -9.81 48.39 -29.79
C MET A 1 -9.45 46.93 -29.90
N THR A 2 -8.54 46.52 -29.03
CA THR A 2 -7.87 45.22 -29.01
C THR A 2 -8.36 44.42 -27.81
N SER A 3 -8.32 43.10 -27.98
CA SER A 3 -8.17 42.07 -26.94
C SER A 3 -9.42 41.58 -26.20
N ARG A 4 -9.88 40.38 -26.58
CA ARG A 4 -10.24 39.28 -25.67
C ARG A 4 -10.62 38.02 -26.46
N ARG A 5 -9.61 37.32 -27.00
CA ARG A 5 -9.75 35.93 -27.47
C ARG A 5 -8.42 35.21 -27.25
N GLU A 6 -8.18 34.75 -26.04
CA GLU A 6 -7.19 33.71 -25.72
C GLU A 6 -7.32 33.38 -24.23
N ASN A 7 -8.00 32.26 -23.91
CA ASN A 7 -7.80 31.42 -22.71
C ASN A 7 -8.94 30.40 -22.48
N GLN A 8 -9.27 29.57 -23.47
CA GLN A 8 -10.24 28.47 -23.26
C GLN A 8 -9.90 27.16 -24.00
N ARG A 9 -8.64 26.97 -24.45
CA ARG A 9 -8.27 25.83 -25.32
C ARG A 9 -7.42 24.74 -24.68
N THR A 10 -7.13 24.79 -23.38
CA THR A 10 -6.08 23.96 -22.77
C THR A 10 -6.54 22.71 -22.00
N ASP A 11 -7.84 22.51 -21.72
CA ASP A 11 -8.30 21.30 -21.00
C ASP A 11 -8.92 20.22 -21.90
N MET A 12 -9.43 20.58 -23.09
CA MET A 12 -10.12 19.64 -23.99
C MET A 12 -9.19 18.62 -24.66
N SER A 13 -7.89 18.91 -24.78
CA SER A 13 -6.94 18.03 -25.46
C SER A 13 -6.33 16.98 -24.55
N TRP A 14 -6.43 17.09 -23.23
CA TRP A 14 -5.63 16.27 -22.33
C TRP A 14 -6.23 14.90 -22.02
N THR A 15 -7.55 14.78 -21.88
CA THR A 15 -8.19 13.52 -21.46
C THR A 15 -8.46 12.57 -22.63
N SER A 16 -8.97 13.06 -23.76
CA SER A 16 -9.11 12.26 -25.00
C SER A 16 -7.73 11.82 -25.50
N SER A 17 -6.77 12.75 -25.59
CA SER A 17 -5.40 12.40 -25.99
C SER A 17 -4.72 11.42 -25.03
N LEU A 18 -5.10 11.39 -23.75
CA LEU A 18 -4.53 10.45 -22.80
C LEU A 18 -5.11 9.05 -23.01
N GLN A 19 -6.43 8.92 -23.17
CA GLN A 19 -7.04 7.62 -23.44
C GLN A 19 -6.55 7.06 -24.77
N ASP A 20 -6.51 7.89 -25.82
CA ASP A 20 -5.98 7.52 -27.14
C ASP A 20 -4.48 7.15 -27.06
N ALA A 21 -3.68 7.91 -26.31
CA ALA A 21 -2.26 7.59 -26.10
C ALA A 21 -2.06 6.30 -25.28
N MET A 22 -2.97 6.00 -24.35
CA MET A 22 -2.94 4.77 -23.54
C MET A 22 -3.36 3.55 -24.35
N GLU A 23 -4.33 3.67 -25.25
CA GLU A 23 -4.72 2.62 -26.21
C GLU A 23 -3.63 2.39 -27.27
N GLN A 24 -2.99 3.45 -27.76
CA GLN A 24 -1.81 3.33 -28.62
C GLN A 24 -0.65 2.64 -27.90
N ASN A 25 -0.42 2.96 -26.62
CA ASN A 25 0.58 2.26 -25.81
C ASN A 25 0.24 0.77 -25.67
N LEU A 26 -1.04 0.40 -25.52
CA LEU A 26 -1.46 -1.00 -25.45
C LEU A 26 -1.16 -1.75 -26.77
N HIS A 27 -1.47 -1.15 -27.91
CA HIS A 27 -1.14 -1.75 -29.21
C HIS A 27 0.38 -1.84 -29.44
N LEU A 28 1.14 -0.86 -28.93
CA LEU A 28 2.59 -0.92 -28.94
C LEU A 28 3.09 -2.06 -28.04
N GLU A 29 2.46 -2.31 -26.89
CA GLU A 29 2.79 -3.43 -26.03
C GLU A 29 2.53 -4.78 -26.71
N GLU A 30 1.38 -4.99 -27.34
CA GLU A 30 1.07 -6.24 -28.06
C GLU A 30 2.03 -6.51 -29.23
N LYS A 31 2.50 -5.45 -29.91
CA LYS A 31 3.53 -5.55 -30.95
C LYS A 31 4.92 -5.83 -30.37
N LEU A 32 5.27 -5.20 -29.26
CA LEU A 32 6.57 -5.35 -28.62
C LEU A 32 6.67 -6.56 -27.67
N GLU A 33 5.58 -7.20 -27.29
CA GLU A 33 5.63 -8.57 -26.73
C GLU A 33 6.12 -9.56 -27.79
N LYS A 34 5.90 -9.27 -29.07
CA LYS A 34 6.44 -10.05 -30.20
C LYS A 34 7.88 -9.68 -30.56
N GLU A 35 8.39 -8.53 -30.08
CA GLU A 35 9.77 -8.09 -30.26
C GLU A 35 10.50 -8.13 -28.91
N GLU A 36 11.29 -9.18 -28.63
CA GLU A 36 11.98 -9.36 -27.35
C GLU A 36 12.82 -8.13 -26.95
N LEU A 37 12.34 -7.38 -25.95
CA LEU A 37 13.15 -6.41 -25.23
C LEU A 37 14.14 -7.17 -24.35
N ASN A 38 15.36 -7.34 -24.84
CA ASN A 38 16.38 -8.22 -24.27
C ASN A 38 16.93 -7.85 -22.87
N THR A 39 16.38 -6.85 -22.16
CA THR A 39 16.84 -6.52 -20.79
C THR A 39 15.69 -6.16 -19.83
N PRO A 40 15.69 -6.65 -18.58
CA PRO A 40 14.68 -6.30 -17.57
C PRO A 40 14.61 -4.80 -17.26
N GLN A 41 15.72 -4.07 -17.39
CA GLN A 41 15.78 -2.61 -17.18
C GLN A 41 14.97 -1.85 -18.23
N ALA A 42 15.08 -2.24 -19.51
CA ALA A 42 14.31 -1.62 -20.58
C ALA A 42 12.81 -1.91 -20.43
N LEU A 43 12.48 -3.14 -20.02
CA LEU A 43 11.11 -3.55 -19.74
C LEU A 43 10.50 -2.72 -18.60
N LEU A 44 11.21 -2.55 -17.48
CA LEU A 44 10.71 -1.74 -16.36
C LEU A 44 10.60 -0.25 -16.69
N LYS A 45 11.59 0.31 -17.42
CA LYS A 45 11.54 1.71 -17.88
C LYS A 45 10.28 1.99 -18.70
N ARG A 46 9.82 1.01 -19.48
CA ARG A 46 8.58 1.08 -20.26
C ARG A 46 7.34 0.87 -19.39
N LEU A 47 7.26 -0.25 -18.67
CA LEU A 47 6.05 -0.68 -17.93
C LEU A 47 5.76 0.13 -16.66
N LEU A 48 6.70 0.98 -16.22
CA LEU A 48 6.51 1.90 -15.10
C LEU A 48 6.64 3.36 -15.52
N SER A 49 6.64 3.61 -16.84
CA SER A 49 6.22 4.91 -17.33
C SER A 49 4.75 5.08 -16.92
N THR A 50 4.46 6.16 -16.20
CA THR A 50 3.14 6.44 -15.61
C THR A 50 2.06 6.32 -16.68
N ARG A 51 0.99 5.58 -16.36
CA ARG A 51 -0.17 5.31 -17.23
C ARG A 51 0.07 4.36 -18.42
N SER A 52 1.10 3.52 -18.39
CA SER A 52 1.17 2.36 -19.29
C SER A 52 0.09 1.32 -18.91
N VAL A 53 -0.57 0.77 -19.92
CA VAL A 53 -1.62 -0.25 -19.77
C VAL A 53 -0.99 -1.59 -20.08
N VAL A 54 -0.75 -2.38 -19.04
CA VAL A 54 -0.07 -3.67 -19.15
C VAL A 54 -1.08 -4.80 -19.37
N SER A 55 -0.98 -5.44 -20.53
CA SER A 55 -1.66 -6.72 -20.77
C SER A 55 -1.04 -7.83 -19.93
N THR A 56 -1.88 -8.69 -19.32
CA THR A 56 -1.40 -9.82 -18.53
C THR A 56 -2.34 -11.02 -18.58
N SER A 57 -1.76 -12.18 -18.85
CA SER A 57 -2.40 -13.51 -18.78
C SER A 57 -2.01 -14.28 -17.51
N SER A 58 -1.61 -13.57 -16.45
CA SER A 58 -1.18 -14.24 -15.21
C SER A 58 -2.33 -15.04 -14.56
N SER A 59 -1.97 -16.10 -13.83
CA SER A 59 -2.93 -16.89 -13.03
C SER A 59 -3.82 -16.04 -12.11
N LEU A 60 -3.32 -14.90 -11.61
CA LEU A 60 -4.14 -13.96 -10.85
C LEU A 60 -5.21 -13.32 -11.74
N ALA A 61 -4.84 -12.79 -12.91
CA ALA A 61 -5.76 -12.14 -13.83
C ALA A 61 -6.83 -13.11 -14.35
N GLU A 62 -6.46 -14.35 -14.67
CA GLU A 62 -7.39 -15.40 -15.09
C GLU A 62 -8.39 -15.75 -13.98
N ARG A 63 -7.90 -15.99 -12.75
CA ARG A 63 -8.77 -16.29 -11.60
C ARG A 63 -9.73 -15.14 -11.29
N GLN A 64 -9.26 -13.88 -11.36
CA GLN A 64 -10.13 -12.73 -11.15
C GLN A 64 -11.18 -12.63 -12.25
N GLN A 65 -10.78 -12.77 -13.52
CA GLN A 65 -11.70 -12.67 -14.64
C GLN A 65 -12.77 -13.77 -14.62
N ALA A 66 -12.40 -15.00 -14.28
CA ALA A 66 -13.32 -16.13 -14.18
C ALA A 66 -14.31 -16.02 -13.01
N ALA A 67 -13.97 -15.23 -11.99
CA ALA A 67 -14.81 -15.04 -10.80
C ALA A 67 -15.75 -13.84 -10.89
N VAL A 68 -15.72 -13.06 -11.99
CA VAL A 68 -16.64 -11.93 -12.19
C VAL A 68 -18.08 -12.41 -12.11
N GLY A 69 -18.90 -11.71 -11.31
CA GLY A 69 -20.31 -12.04 -11.10
C GLY A 69 -20.56 -13.23 -10.15
N CYS A 70 -19.51 -13.89 -9.68
CA CYS A 70 -19.61 -15.02 -8.74
C CYS A 70 -19.39 -14.55 -7.29
N LYS A 71 -20.14 -15.12 -6.34
CA LYS A 71 -19.94 -14.89 -4.91
C LYS A 71 -18.79 -15.77 -4.40
N SER A 72 -17.55 -15.33 -4.64
CA SER A 72 -16.34 -16.06 -4.27
C SER A 72 -16.09 -16.04 -2.74
N PRO A 73 -15.45 -17.07 -2.16
CA PRO A 73 -14.94 -16.99 -0.79
C PRO A 73 -13.92 -15.87 -0.60
N PHE A 74 -13.82 -15.36 0.62
CA PHE A 74 -12.79 -14.38 0.96
C PHE A 74 -11.42 -15.06 1.06
N ARG A 75 -10.39 -14.40 0.53
CA ARG A 75 -9.00 -14.86 0.66
C ARG A 75 -8.15 -13.78 1.28
N GLU A 76 -7.35 -14.16 2.28
CA GLU A 76 -6.37 -13.26 2.88
C GLU A 76 -5.32 -12.85 1.84
N ILE A 77 -5.02 -11.55 1.79
CA ILE A 77 -4.01 -10.95 0.91
C ILE A 77 -2.98 -10.12 1.67
N GLY A 78 -3.18 -9.92 2.98
CA GLY A 78 -2.22 -9.22 3.81
C GLY A 78 -2.58 -9.27 5.29
N THR A 79 -1.57 -9.13 6.14
CA THR A 79 -1.71 -8.96 7.58
C THR A 79 -0.89 -7.73 7.98
N GLY A 80 -1.51 -6.81 8.71
CA GLY A 80 -0.90 -5.61 9.28
C GLY A 80 -0.93 -5.60 10.80
N SER A 81 -0.51 -4.48 11.40
CA SER A 81 -0.44 -4.31 12.86
C SER A 81 -1.81 -4.38 13.56
N ILE A 82 -2.87 -3.90 12.89
CA ILE A 82 -4.22 -3.84 13.47
C ILE A 82 -5.15 -4.98 13.01
N GLY A 83 -4.81 -5.68 11.94
CA GLY A 83 -5.73 -6.66 11.37
C GLY A 83 -5.29 -7.32 10.08
N LYS A 84 -6.24 -8.02 9.45
CA LYS A 84 -6.05 -8.75 8.19
C LYS A 84 -6.80 -8.07 7.05
N VAL A 85 -6.26 -8.19 5.84
CA VAL A 85 -6.88 -7.69 4.62
C VAL A 85 -7.29 -8.89 3.76
N PHE A 86 -8.55 -8.89 3.34
CA PHE A 86 -9.12 -9.91 2.48
C PHE A 86 -9.50 -9.32 1.12
N GLU A 87 -9.49 -10.17 0.10
CA GLU A 87 -10.14 -9.92 -1.18
C GLU A 87 -11.38 -10.79 -1.35
N GLN A 88 -12.18 -10.46 -2.35
CA GLN A 88 -13.11 -11.39 -2.98
C GLN A 88 -12.81 -11.45 -4.48
N ALA A 89 -12.58 -12.66 -5.00
CA ALA A 89 -12.21 -12.83 -6.41
C ALA A 89 -13.36 -12.37 -7.34
N GLY A 90 -13.01 -11.72 -8.45
CA GLY A 90 -13.95 -11.12 -9.39
C GLY A 90 -14.37 -9.69 -9.03
N THR A 91 -13.88 -9.17 -7.91
CA THR A 91 -14.23 -7.83 -7.42
C THR A 91 -13.00 -6.91 -7.36
N LEU A 92 -13.27 -5.63 -7.18
CA LEU A 92 -12.27 -4.57 -7.06
C LEU A 92 -12.02 -4.15 -5.62
N TRP A 93 -12.49 -4.96 -4.68
CA TRP A 93 -12.61 -4.57 -3.29
C TRP A 93 -11.65 -5.33 -2.40
N ALA A 94 -11.24 -4.63 -1.36
CA ALA A 94 -10.43 -5.11 -0.25
C ALA A 94 -11.18 -4.84 1.07
N PHE A 95 -11.00 -5.76 1.99
CA PHE A 95 -11.73 -5.80 3.26
C PHE A 95 -10.72 -5.86 4.39
N LYS A 96 -10.49 -4.75 5.08
CA LYS A 96 -9.57 -4.66 6.24
C LYS A 96 -10.37 -4.98 7.50
N VAL A 97 -10.15 -6.16 8.07
CA VAL A 97 -10.85 -6.68 9.26
C VAL A 97 -9.96 -6.48 10.50
N LEU A 98 -10.51 -5.83 11.52
CA LEU A 98 -9.81 -5.55 12.78
C LEU A 98 -9.59 -6.86 13.57
N LEU A 99 -8.37 -7.10 14.05
CA LEU A 99 -8.05 -8.27 14.89
C LEU A 99 -7.66 -7.92 16.32
N ILE A 100 -7.32 -6.67 16.59
CA ILE A 100 -6.94 -6.19 17.92
C ILE A 100 -8.09 -5.40 18.55
N ASP A 101 -8.06 -5.25 19.88
CA ASP A 101 -9.04 -4.46 20.61
C ASP A 101 -8.72 -2.94 20.53
N ARG A 102 -8.78 -2.40 19.31
CA ARG A 102 -8.49 -1.00 18.98
C ARG A 102 -9.44 -0.49 17.89
N THR A 103 -10.74 -0.46 18.21
CA THR A 103 -11.79 0.11 17.34
C THR A 103 -11.42 1.53 16.86
N ASP A 104 -10.80 2.33 17.73
CA ASP A 104 -10.32 3.67 17.41
C ASP A 104 -9.40 3.71 16.19
N LYS A 105 -8.57 2.67 16.00
CA LYS A 105 -7.60 2.62 14.89
C LYS A 105 -8.27 2.39 13.54
N LEU A 106 -9.13 1.37 13.42
CA LEU A 106 -9.80 1.09 12.14
C LEU A 106 -10.83 2.18 11.81
N TRP A 107 -11.52 2.73 12.82
CA TRP A 107 -12.40 3.88 12.64
C TRP A 107 -11.63 5.13 12.20
N ASN A 108 -10.47 5.42 12.81
CA ASN A 108 -9.62 6.53 12.38
C ASN A 108 -9.13 6.31 10.94
N ASN A 109 -8.74 5.08 10.57
CA ASN A 109 -8.40 4.77 9.19
C ASN A 109 -9.55 5.15 8.26
N TYR A 110 -10.79 4.75 8.55
CA TYR A 110 -11.95 5.08 7.72
C TYR A 110 -12.18 6.59 7.62
N LEU A 111 -12.18 7.30 8.75
CA LEU A 111 -12.40 8.74 8.81
C LEU A 111 -11.33 9.53 8.05
N MET A 112 -10.05 9.20 8.27
CA MET A 112 -8.93 9.85 7.57
C MET A 112 -9.00 9.58 6.08
N HIS A 113 -9.36 8.36 5.68
CA HIS A 113 -9.55 8.00 4.28
C HIS A 113 -10.55 8.92 3.57
N LEU A 114 -11.73 9.11 4.17
CA LEU A 114 -12.79 9.97 3.62
C LEU A 114 -12.36 11.44 3.56
N ARG A 115 -11.69 11.95 4.60
CA ARG A 115 -11.18 13.34 4.62
C ARG A 115 -10.13 13.60 3.55
N ILE A 116 -9.23 12.64 3.34
CA ILE A 116 -8.19 12.71 2.31
C ILE A 116 -8.84 12.66 0.93
N GLN A 117 -9.79 11.75 0.70
CA GLN A 117 -10.53 11.68 -0.58
C GLN A 117 -11.25 12.99 -0.91
N ASP A 118 -12.03 13.55 0.02
CA ASP A 118 -12.72 14.83 -0.17
C ASP A 118 -11.71 15.95 -0.51
N SER A 119 -10.55 15.98 0.15
CA SER A 119 -9.51 16.96 -0.15
C SER A 119 -8.94 16.81 -1.56
N PHE A 120 -8.66 15.57 -1.99
CA PHE A 120 -8.11 15.31 -3.32
C PHE A 120 -9.13 15.56 -4.43
N ASP A 121 -10.40 15.27 -4.18
CA ASP A 121 -11.50 15.52 -5.13
C ASP A 121 -11.73 17.03 -5.34
N ARG A 122 -11.76 17.81 -4.24
CA ARG A 122 -11.95 19.27 -4.30
C ARG A 122 -10.81 20.00 -5.02
N LEU A 123 -9.58 19.51 -4.87
CA LEU A 123 -8.40 20.13 -5.46
C LEU A 123 -8.16 19.71 -6.93
N GLY A 124 -9.08 18.95 -7.54
CA GLY A 124 -9.28 18.93 -8.99
C GLY A 124 -8.06 18.55 -9.84
N GLY A 125 -7.26 17.57 -9.42
CA GLY A 125 -6.14 17.05 -10.23
C GLY A 125 -4.73 17.43 -9.78
N GLY A 126 -4.58 18.00 -8.57
CA GLY A 126 -3.30 18.39 -7.99
C GLY A 126 -2.27 17.26 -7.78
N SER A 127 -2.68 15.99 -7.87
CA SER A 127 -1.82 14.86 -7.49
C SER A 127 -1.18 14.14 -8.67
N GLY A 128 -1.46 14.55 -9.92
CA GLY A 128 -0.76 14.26 -11.18
C GLY A 128 -0.43 12.81 -11.59
N GLY A 129 -0.52 11.84 -10.68
CA GLY A 129 0.07 10.52 -10.77
C GLY A 129 0.03 9.68 -9.48
N LEU A 130 -0.50 10.23 -8.37
CA LEU A 130 -0.81 9.50 -7.13
C LEU A 130 -2.30 9.18 -7.04
N GLU A 131 -2.60 7.92 -6.73
CA GLU A 131 -3.94 7.41 -6.46
C GLU A 131 -4.14 7.12 -4.97
N ILE A 132 -5.38 7.25 -4.51
CA ILE A 132 -5.82 6.86 -3.16
C ILE A 132 -6.94 5.85 -3.34
N PRO A 133 -6.92 4.68 -2.65
CA PRO A 133 -8.04 3.75 -2.71
C PRO A 133 -9.35 4.44 -2.30
N ARG A 134 -10.47 4.17 -2.96
CA ARG A 134 -11.77 4.68 -2.50
C ARG A 134 -12.26 3.89 -1.29
N ALA A 135 -12.80 4.59 -0.29
CA ALA A 135 -13.38 3.99 0.91
C ALA A 135 -14.88 3.99 0.66
N ALA A 136 -15.51 2.84 0.78
CA ALA A 136 -16.91 2.70 0.41
C ALA A 136 -17.81 2.62 1.65
N TRP A 137 -17.49 1.78 2.63
CA TRP A 137 -18.24 1.73 3.88
C TRP A 137 -17.44 1.09 5.02
N PHE A 138 -17.95 1.27 6.24
CA PHE A 138 -17.48 0.62 7.46
C PHE A 138 -18.65 -0.14 8.08
N ALA A 139 -18.37 -1.34 8.60
CA ALA A 139 -19.36 -2.14 9.32
C ALA A 139 -18.79 -2.59 10.67
N ASN A 140 -19.63 -2.54 11.70
CA ASN A 140 -19.33 -3.06 13.02
C ASN A 140 -19.69 -4.56 13.11
N LYS A 141 -19.53 -5.14 14.31
CA LYS A 141 -19.79 -6.56 14.56
C LYS A 141 -21.29 -6.93 14.53
N GLU A 142 -22.19 -5.96 14.65
CA GLU A 142 -23.65 -6.15 14.58
C GLU A 142 -24.24 -6.02 13.17
N SER A 143 -23.44 -5.59 12.18
CA SER A 143 -23.92 -5.34 10.83
C SER A 143 -24.47 -6.60 10.12
N GLU A 144 -25.53 -6.42 9.34
CA GLU A 144 -26.13 -7.45 8.48
C GLU A 144 -25.14 -8.06 7.48
N PHE A 145 -24.08 -7.32 7.13
CA PHE A 145 -22.96 -7.83 6.32
C PHE A 145 -22.45 -9.19 6.84
N TRP A 146 -22.33 -9.34 8.16
CA TRP A 146 -21.84 -10.59 8.75
C TRP A 146 -22.84 -11.73 8.59
N SER A 147 -24.13 -11.47 8.74
CA SER A 147 -25.17 -12.48 8.49
C SER A 147 -25.07 -13.06 7.07
N GLU A 148 -24.76 -12.21 6.08
CA GLU A 148 -24.71 -12.61 4.67
C GLU A 148 -23.35 -13.16 4.20
N SER A 149 -22.26 -12.80 4.88
CA SER A 149 -20.90 -12.99 4.37
C SER A 149 -19.98 -13.78 5.30
N LEU A 150 -20.31 -13.97 6.58
CA LEU A 150 -19.42 -14.60 7.56
C LEU A 150 -18.99 -16.01 7.14
N HIS A 151 -19.90 -16.80 6.54
CA HIS A 151 -19.63 -18.16 6.08
C HIS A 151 -18.59 -18.23 4.93
N LEU A 152 -18.35 -17.12 4.24
CA LEU A 152 -17.38 -17.03 3.15
C LEU A 152 -15.96 -16.70 3.62
N PHE A 153 -15.79 -16.25 4.86
CA PHE A 153 -14.46 -16.00 5.42
C PHE A 153 -13.77 -17.31 5.81
N PRO A 154 -12.43 -17.39 5.75
CA PRO A 154 -11.73 -18.54 6.30
C PRO A 154 -12.01 -18.68 7.80
N ASP A 155 -11.83 -19.90 8.31
CA ASP A 155 -11.87 -20.19 9.73
C ASP A 155 -10.60 -20.96 10.08
N ASP A 156 -9.62 -20.24 10.63
CA ASP A 156 -8.31 -20.79 10.97
C ASP A 156 -7.83 -20.24 12.32
N PRO A 157 -6.83 -20.86 12.97
CA PRO A 157 -6.40 -20.43 14.30
C PRO A 157 -5.95 -18.96 14.40
N THR A 158 -5.48 -18.38 13.30
CA THR A 158 -5.04 -16.99 13.22
C THR A 158 -6.16 -16.03 12.81
N PHE A 159 -7.28 -16.56 12.33
CA PHE A 159 -8.51 -15.84 12.04
C PHE A 159 -9.75 -16.68 12.39
N PRO A 160 -10.12 -16.76 13.68
CA PRO A 160 -11.38 -17.40 14.06
C PRO A 160 -12.55 -16.65 13.42
N ARG A 161 -13.39 -17.40 12.70
CA ARG A 161 -14.55 -16.86 11.98
C ARG A 161 -15.59 -16.33 12.95
N ARG A 162 -15.59 -15.01 13.15
CA ARG A 162 -16.56 -14.27 13.96
C ARG A 162 -16.73 -12.86 13.43
N ALA A 163 -17.87 -12.25 13.71
CA ALA A 163 -18.14 -10.86 13.37
C ALA A 163 -17.18 -9.91 14.10
N ARG A 164 -16.71 -8.89 13.38
CA ARG A 164 -15.71 -7.90 13.81
C ARG A 164 -15.98 -6.58 13.12
N GLU A 165 -15.18 -5.57 13.42
CA GLU A 165 -15.18 -4.36 12.61
C GLU A 165 -14.42 -4.58 11.30
N ILE A 166 -14.95 -3.99 10.24
CA ILE A 166 -14.44 -4.16 8.88
C ILE A 166 -14.55 -2.85 8.10
N LEU A 167 -13.45 -2.48 7.44
CA LEU A 167 -13.37 -1.39 6.49
C LEU A 167 -13.39 -1.97 5.07
N PHE A 168 -14.38 -1.57 4.29
CA PHE A 168 -14.50 -1.91 2.89
C PHE A 168 -13.98 -0.77 2.02
N MET A 169 -12.96 -1.08 1.26
CA MET A 169 -12.22 -0.11 0.46
C MET A 169 -11.79 -0.74 -0.84
N GLU A 170 -11.41 0.10 -1.76
CA GLU A 170 -10.90 -0.31 -3.04
C GLU A 170 -9.58 -1.04 -2.91
N ARG A 171 -9.40 -2.05 -3.74
CA ARG A 171 -8.20 -2.87 -3.77
C ARG A 171 -7.16 -2.26 -4.69
N ILE A 172 -5.94 -2.15 -4.15
CA ILE A 172 -4.74 -2.00 -4.97
C ILE A 172 -4.30 -3.39 -5.40
N PHE A 173 -4.24 -3.64 -6.71
CA PHE A 173 -3.76 -4.92 -7.23
C PHE A 173 -2.23 -4.95 -7.23
N PRO A 174 -1.62 -6.13 -7.05
CA PRO A 174 -0.17 -6.28 -7.21
C PRO A 174 0.25 -5.87 -8.62
N LEU A 175 1.52 -5.52 -8.81
CA LEU A 175 2.01 -5.20 -10.16
C LEU A 175 1.81 -6.38 -11.14
N PRO A 176 1.65 -6.10 -12.45
CA PRO A 176 1.64 -7.11 -13.50
C PRO A 176 2.78 -8.13 -13.35
N GLN A 177 2.51 -9.41 -13.62
CA GLN A 177 3.53 -10.45 -13.47
C GLN A 177 4.82 -10.15 -14.23
N PRO A 178 4.81 -9.64 -15.49
CA PRO A 178 6.05 -9.28 -16.19
C PRO A 178 6.86 -8.22 -15.42
N VAL A 179 6.18 -7.21 -14.86
CA VAL A 179 6.82 -6.17 -14.04
C VAL A 179 7.42 -6.78 -12.78
N ARG A 180 6.66 -7.61 -12.05
CA ARG A 180 7.18 -8.30 -10.85
C ARG A 180 8.40 -9.15 -11.19
N HIS A 181 8.34 -9.98 -12.23
CA HIS A 181 9.46 -10.84 -12.61
C HIS A 181 10.72 -10.04 -12.97
N ALA A 182 10.58 -8.94 -13.71
CA ALA A 182 11.69 -8.05 -14.03
C ALA A 182 12.29 -7.39 -12.79
N LEU A 183 11.46 -6.96 -11.83
CA LEU A 183 11.95 -6.46 -10.54
C LEU A 183 12.74 -7.54 -9.78
N ILE A 184 12.26 -8.78 -9.79
CA ILE A 184 12.91 -9.91 -9.12
C ILE A 184 14.28 -10.18 -9.73
N GLU A 185 14.38 -10.22 -11.05
CA GLU A 185 15.63 -10.48 -11.75
C GLU A 185 16.71 -9.44 -11.45
N LEU A 186 16.31 -8.16 -11.33
CA LEU A 186 17.23 -7.08 -11.05
C LEU A 186 17.67 -7.02 -9.58
N PHE A 187 16.73 -7.17 -8.65
CA PHE A 187 16.96 -6.81 -7.25
C PHE A 187 17.04 -8.01 -6.30
N CYS A 188 16.48 -9.17 -6.67
CA CYS A 188 16.58 -10.37 -5.84
C CYS A 188 17.97 -11.01 -5.99
N ASN A 189 18.43 -11.69 -4.94
CA ASN A 189 19.59 -12.57 -5.06
C ASN A 189 19.31 -13.62 -6.16
N PRO A 190 20.20 -13.79 -7.17
CA PRO A 190 19.97 -14.75 -8.25
C PRO A 190 19.63 -16.17 -7.76
N ASN A 191 20.21 -16.60 -6.64
CA ASN A 191 19.95 -17.91 -6.03
C ASN A 191 18.51 -18.07 -5.51
N ASN A 192 17.86 -16.95 -5.18
CA ASN A 192 16.50 -16.95 -4.63
C ASN A 192 15.45 -16.51 -5.67
N ALA A 193 15.87 -15.99 -6.84
CA ALA A 193 14.98 -15.39 -7.81
C ALA A 193 13.89 -16.37 -8.31
N ALA A 194 14.26 -17.63 -8.57
CA ALA A 194 13.31 -18.66 -9.00
C ALA A 194 12.26 -18.97 -7.90
N THR A 195 12.72 -19.19 -6.66
CA THR A 195 11.85 -19.40 -5.50
C THR A 195 10.93 -18.22 -5.27
N ALA A 196 11.45 -17.01 -5.42
CA ALA A 196 10.72 -15.80 -5.14
C ALA A 196 9.64 -15.54 -6.23
N LYS A 197 9.90 -15.91 -7.50
CA LYS A 197 8.89 -15.91 -8.58
C LYS A 197 7.76 -16.92 -8.35
N SER A 198 8.04 -18.08 -7.78
CA SER A 198 7.06 -19.16 -7.57
C SER A 198 6.29 -19.05 -6.26
N ASP A 199 6.82 -18.34 -5.26
CA ASP A 199 6.17 -18.15 -3.95
C ASP A 199 4.80 -17.48 -4.09
N ALA A 200 3.78 -18.12 -3.53
CA ALA A 200 2.40 -17.63 -3.57
C ALA A 200 2.23 -16.34 -2.75
N SER A 201 2.96 -16.17 -1.64
CA SER A 201 2.88 -14.97 -0.79
C SER A 201 3.29 -13.70 -1.54
N ASN A 202 4.18 -13.86 -2.53
CA ASN A 202 4.69 -12.79 -3.36
C ASN A 202 3.75 -12.38 -4.50
N LYS A 203 2.65 -13.11 -4.71
CA LYS A 203 1.67 -12.81 -5.77
C LYS A 203 0.77 -11.63 -5.43
N ASP A 204 0.55 -11.35 -4.15
CA ASP A 204 -0.30 -10.26 -3.66
C ASP A 204 0.50 -9.03 -3.18
N CYS A 205 1.82 -9.10 -3.15
CA CYS A 205 2.66 -8.00 -2.66
C CYS A 205 2.52 -6.73 -3.50
N LEU A 206 2.42 -5.61 -2.80
CA LEU A 206 2.61 -4.27 -3.33
C LEU A 206 4.09 -3.87 -3.18
N VAL A 207 4.57 -3.00 -4.06
CA VAL A 207 5.98 -2.61 -4.06
C VAL A 207 6.15 -1.26 -3.37
N ARG A 208 6.73 -1.24 -2.17
CA ARG A 208 7.08 0.00 -1.46
C ARG A 208 8.12 0.81 -2.24
N LEU A 209 7.90 2.12 -2.36
CA LEU A 209 8.79 3.02 -3.10
C LEU A 209 9.54 3.95 -2.14
N PHE A 210 10.81 3.65 -1.88
CA PHE A 210 11.68 4.47 -1.02
C PHE A 210 12.56 5.41 -1.86
N LEU A 211 12.46 6.71 -1.62
CA LEU A 211 13.30 7.75 -2.24
C LEU A 211 14.18 8.51 -1.22
N GLY A 212 14.01 8.26 0.08
CA GLY A 212 14.63 9.01 1.17
C GLY A 212 15.71 8.27 1.96
N ARG A 213 16.16 7.11 1.49
CA ARG A 213 17.21 6.32 2.16
C ARG A 213 18.20 5.83 1.12
N LYS A 214 19.43 5.59 1.59
CA LYS A 214 20.47 4.86 0.88
C LYS A 214 20.67 3.48 1.50
N ARG A 215 20.80 2.43 0.69
CA ARG A 215 21.35 1.15 1.11
C ARG A 215 22.87 1.22 1.00
N TYR A 216 23.54 1.10 2.14
CA TYR A 216 24.98 0.86 2.17
C TYR A 216 25.23 -0.64 2.04
N GLY A 217 25.76 -1.07 0.89
CA GLY A 217 26.27 -2.44 0.65
C GLY A 217 25.69 -3.14 -0.58
N ALA A 218 26.52 -3.92 -1.28
CA ALA A 218 26.17 -4.69 -2.49
C ALA A 218 25.29 -5.94 -2.23
N SER A 219 24.90 -6.19 -0.97
CA SER A 219 24.18 -7.39 -0.58
C SER A 219 22.70 -7.27 -0.94
N ARG A 220 22.29 -8.00 -1.98
CA ARG A 220 20.88 -8.20 -2.33
C ARG A 220 20.13 -8.85 -1.14
N PRO A 221 18.85 -8.53 -0.89
CA PRO A 221 18.10 -9.11 0.23
C PRO A 221 18.17 -10.65 0.21
N GLY A 222 18.59 -11.24 1.33
CA GLY A 222 18.70 -12.71 1.47
C GLY A 222 17.39 -13.42 1.83
N GLY A 223 16.31 -12.68 2.08
CA GLY A 223 15.00 -13.24 2.44
C GLY A 223 14.13 -13.60 1.24
N SER A 224 13.22 -14.55 1.41
CA SER A 224 12.23 -14.97 0.39
C SER A 224 11.06 -13.99 0.22
N ARG A 225 10.85 -13.08 1.19
CA ARG A 225 9.78 -12.07 1.18
C ARG A 225 10.24 -10.82 0.42
N PHE A 226 9.45 -10.39 -0.57
CA PHE A 226 9.74 -9.19 -1.36
C PHE A 226 9.50 -7.90 -0.59
N PHE A 227 10.57 -7.40 0.00
CA PHE A 227 10.72 -5.97 0.18
C PHE A 227 11.63 -5.51 -0.96
N PHE A 228 11.23 -4.47 -1.69
CA PHE A 228 12.14 -3.72 -2.57
C PHE A 228 12.63 -2.48 -1.83
N PRO A 229 13.64 -2.60 -0.98
CA PRO A 229 14.46 -1.47 -0.64
C PRO A 229 15.34 -1.20 -1.86
N GLU A 230 14.98 -0.10 -2.53
CA GLU A 230 15.98 0.88 -2.90
C GLU A 230 17.03 0.37 -3.89
N GLU A 231 16.60 0.18 -5.12
CA GLU A 231 17.37 0.55 -6.31
C GLU A 231 16.45 0.55 -7.53
N LEU A 232 15.24 1.09 -7.37
CA LEU A 232 14.44 1.45 -8.52
C LEU A 232 15.13 2.62 -9.26
N GLN A 233 16.21 2.34 -9.99
CA GLN A 233 16.53 3.01 -11.25
C GLN A 233 15.46 2.69 -12.32
N ILE A 234 14.22 2.43 -11.90
CA ILE A 234 13.06 2.58 -12.74
C ILE A 234 13.06 4.05 -13.12
N ALA A 235 13.57 4.29 -14.32
CA ALA A 235 13.83 5.57 -14.98
C ALA A 235 13.99 6.74 -14.02
N ARG A 236 15.14 7.44 -14.04
CA ARG A 236 15.26 8.78 -13.40
C ARG A 236 14.03 9.68 -13.58
N ARG A 237 13.26 9.52 -14.67
CA ARG A 237 11.94 10.14 -14.91
C ARG A 237 10.83 9.65 -13.96
N SER A 238 10.65 8.35 -13.74
CA SER A 238 9.62 7.78 -12.85
C SER A 238 9.87 8.15 -11.37
N GLY A 239 11.13 8.16 -10.93
CA GLY A 239 11.49 8.64 -9.58
C GLY A 239 11.16 10.13 -9.38
N ARG A 240 11.38 10.96 -10.40
CA ARG A 240 11.01 12.39 -10.36
C ARG A 240 9.50 12.62 -10.33
N SER A 241 8.72 11.89 -11.14
CA SER A 241 7.26 12.01 -11.10
C SER A 241 6.68 11.53 -9.77
N ALA A 242 7.25 10.45 -9.20
CA ALA A 242 6.85 9.97 -7.88
C ALA A 242 7.17 11.00 -6.79
N ALA A 243 8.39 11.55 -6.77
CA ALA A 243 8.78 12.60 -5.82
C ALA A 243 7.86 13.83 -5.91
N ALA A 244 7.52 14.28 -7.13
CA ALA A 244 6.57 15.38 -7.32
C ALA A 244 5.17 15.03 -6.79
N SER A 245 4.67 13.83 -7.07
CA SER A 245 3.33 13.40 -6.63
C SER A 245 3.25 13.22 -5.10
N MET A 246 4.32 12.69 -4.47
CA MET A 246 4.44 12.59 -3.01
C MET A 246 4.49 13.98 -2.36
N ALA A 247 5.20 14.92 -2.97
CA ALA A 247 5.28 16.30 -2.50
C ALA A 247 3.90 17.00 -2.52
N ASP A 248 3.19 16.85 -3.64
CA ASP A 248 1.84 17.41 -3.80
C ASP A 248 0.88 16.78 -2.78
N ALA A 249 0.94 15.46 -2.59
CA ALA A 249 0.11 14.74 -1.63
C ALA A 249 0.33 15.19 -0.18
N LEU A 250 1.59 15.28 0.27
CA LEU A 250 1.90 15.72 1.62
C LEU A 250 1.48 17.18 1.85
N ALA A 251 1.63 18.05 0.85
CA ALA A 251 1.16 19.43 0.96
C ALA A 251 -0.37 19.51 1.11
N ILE A 252 -1.11 18.67 0.37
CA ILE A 252 -2.57 18.55 0.50
C ILE A 252 -2.95 18.04 1.89
N MET A 253 -2.34 16.95 2.35
CA MET A 253 -2.61 16.36 3.65
C MET A 253 -2.36 17.36 4.79
N HIS A 254 -1.21 18.04 4.78
CA HIS A 254 -0.85 18.98 5.83
C HIS A 254 -1.75 20.23 5.81
N TRP A 255 -1.97 20.84 4.64
CA TRP A 255 -2.51 22.21 4.60
C TRP A 255 -3.98 22.31 4.19
N HIS A 256 -4.47 21.35 3.41
CA HIS A 256 -5.89 21.28 3.06
C HIS A 256 -6.64 20.33 4.00
N THR A 257 -6.18 19.08 4.13
CA THR A 257 -6.82 18.10 5.00
C THR A 257 -6.56 18.37 6.48
N ARG A 258 -5.46 19.07 6.82
CA ARG A 258 -5.04 19.43 8.18
C ARG A 258 -4.73 18.22 9.05
N ILE A 259 -3.91 17.30 8.52
CA ILE A 259 -3.41 16.11 9.22
C ILE A 259 -1.88 16.03 9.16
N ASP A 260 -1.27 15.24 10.04
CA ASP A 260 0.19 15.10 10.16
C ASP A 260 0.82 14.11 9.16
N ALA A 261 -0.01 13.28 8.51
CA ALA A 261 0.44 12.20 7.62
C ALA A 261 1.32 11.13 8.32
N MET A 262 1.08 10.86 9.60
CA MET A 262 1.77 9.80 10.34
C MET A 262 1.46 8.41 9.77
N ASP A 263 2.53 7.62 9.62
CA ASP A 263 2.56 6.22 9.18
C ASP A 263 1.94 5.93 7.81
N ILE A 264 1.85 6.93 6.93
CA ILE A 264 1.40 6.68 5.56
C ILE A 264 2.44 5.89 4.78
N GLU A 265 1.95 5.02 3.90
CA GLU A 265 2.77 4.22 2.99
C GLU A 265 2.58 4.63 1.54
N PHE A 266 3.68 4.65 0.78
CA PHE A 266 3.65 4.82 -0.66
C PHE A 266 4.08 3.55 -1.39
N VAL A 267 3.21 3.06 -2.27
CA VAL A 267 3.42 1.81 -2.99
C VAL A 267 3.14 1.94 -4.49
N LEU A 268 3.86 1.18 -5.29
CA LEU A 268 3.50 0.88 -6.66
C LEU A 268 2.58 -0.34 -6.69
N GLY A 269 1.46 -0.17 -7.36
CA GLY A 269 0.45 -1.18 -7.55
C GLY A 269 -0.25 -0.96 -8.88
N SER A 270 -1.26 -1.77 -9.14
CA SER A 270 -2.04 -1.67 -10.36
C SER A 270 -3.54 -1.64 -10.09
N THR A 271 -4.29 -1.25 -11.11
CA THR A 271 -5.76 -1.31 -11.14
C THR A 271 -6.20 -1.73 -12.53
N PRO A 272 -7.32 -2.45 -12.69
CA PRO A 272 -7.93 -2.69 -13.99
C PRO A 272 -8.16 -1.39 -14.76
N PHE A 273 -7.83 -1.37 -16.04
CA PHE A 273 -7.87 -0.17 -16.90
C PHE A 273 -9.25 0.52 -16.86
N ASP A 274 -10.30 -0.27 -17.06
CA ASP A 274 -11.69 0.22 -17.13
C ASP A 274 -12.19 0.76 -15.78
N HIS A 275 -11.51 0.48 -14.68
CA HIS A 275 -11.94 0.93 -13.36
C HIS A 275 -11.60 2.39 -13.06
N ASN A 276 -10.53 2.92 -13.66
CA ASN A 276 -10.25 4.36 -13.56
C ASN A 276 -11.39 5.21 -14.16
N SER A 277 -12.13 4.65 -15.11
CA SER A 277 -13.35 5.22 -15.70
C SER A 277 -14.53 5.26 -14.73
N VAL A 278 -14.60 4.34 -13.75
CA VAL A 278 -15.69 4.25 -12.75
C VAL A 278 -15.45 5.17 -11.56
N ARG A 279 -14.18 5.42 -11.21
CA ARG A 279 -13.80 6.36 -10.13
C ARG A 279 -14.16 7.82 -10.42
N ARG A 280 -14.48 8.15 -11.67
CA ARG A 280 -14.73 9.51 -12.12
C ARG A 280 -16.09 9.54 -12.81
N PRO A 281 -16.85 10.64 -12.72
CA PRO A 281 -18.01 10.82 -13.56
C PRO A 281 -17.62 10.59 -15.02
N PRO A 282 -18.50 9.99 -15.84
CA PRO A 282 -18.24 9.87 -17.26
C PRO A 282 -17.90 11.25 -17.83
N PRO A 283 -16.89 11.36 -18.71
CA PRO A 283 -16.47 12.64 -19.25
C PRO A 283 -17.66 13.40 -19.83
N LEU A 284 -17.78 14.69 -19.51
CA LEU A 284 -18.90 15.51 -19.97
C LEU A 284 -19.09 15.43 -21.49
N GLN A 285 -18.01 15.34 -22.25
CA GLN A 285 -18.08 15.22 -23.71
C GLN A 285 -18.70 13.90 -24.17
N ASP A 286 -18.46 12.80 -23.46
CA ASP A 286 -19.09 11.51 -23.78
C ASP A 286 -20.58 11.58 -23.52
N ILE A 287 -20.97 12.26 -22.43
CA ILE A 287 -22.38 12.51 -22.10
C ILE A 287 -23.04 13.45 -23.11
N VAL A 288 -22.35 14.51 -23.54
CA VAL A 288 -22.85 15.48 -24.55
C VAL A 288 -23.09 14.82 -25.91
N ARG A 289 -22.34 13.76 -26.25
CA ARG A 289 -22.55 12.99 -27.47
C ARG A 289 -23.74 12.02 -27.39
N LEU A 290 -24.28 11.78 -26.19
CA LEU A 290 -25.45 10.92 -26.04
C LEU A 290 -26.72 11.69 -26.34
N THR A 291 -27.67 10.99 -26.95
CA THR A 291 -29.03 11.50 -27.09
C THR A 291 -29.63 11.71 -25.70
N PRO A 292 -30.28 12.86 -25.41
CA PRO A 292 -30.98 13.06 -24.14
C PRO A 292 -31.93 11.89 -23.82
N GLY A 293 -31.91 11.40 -22.58
CA GLY A 293 -32.66 10.21 -22.14
C GLY A 293 -31.93 8.88 -22.33
N THR A 294 -30.73 8.87 -22.92
CA THR A 294 -29.89 7.67 -22.96
C THR A 294 -29.52 7.25 -21.54
N SER A 295 -29.85 6.00 -21.18
CA SER A 295 -29.44 5.45 -19.89
C SER A 295 -27.91 5.38 -19.81
N THR A 296 -27.37 6.00 -18.77
CA THR A 296 -25.95 5.89 -18.40
C THR A 296 -25.73 4.88 -17.28
N PHE A 297 -26.82 4.31 -16.73
CA PHE A 297 -26.77 3.35 -15.63
C PHE A 297 -25.89 2.16 -16.02
N GLU A 298 -26.23 1.45 -17.09
CA GLU A 298 -25.50 0.28 -17.56
C GLU A 298 -24.04 0.62 -17.91
N ARG A 299 -23.79 1.82 -18.45
CA ARG A 299 -22.42 2.27 -18.77
C ARG A 299 -21.58 2.56 -17.53
N THR A 300 -22.21 2.93 -16.43
CA THR A 300 -21.53 3.31 -15.18
C THR A 300 -21.46 2.13 -14.22
N THR A 301 -22.44 1.21 -14.26
CA THR A 301 -22.61 0.11 -13.30
C THR A 301 -22.26 -1.27 -13.87
N ASN A 302 -22.33 -1.50 -15.19
CA ASN A 302 -22.02 -2.80 -15.82
C ASN A 302 -20.63 -2.87 -16.44
N THR A 303 -19.70 -1.99 -16.04
CA THR A 303 -18.30 -2.13 -16.42
C THR A 303 -17.71 -3.34 -15.71
N VAL A 304 -17.81 -4.51 -16.35
CA VAL A 304 -17.10 -5.72 -15.92
C VAL A 304 -15.62 -5.39 -15.90
N PRO A 305 -14.94 -5.46 -14.75
CA PRO A 305 -13.53 -5.09 -14.69
C PRO A 305 -12.71 -6.05 -15.55
N ASN A 306 -11.90 -5.49 -16.45
CA ASN A 306 -10.95 -6.28 -17.21
C ASN A 306 -9.66 -6.46 -16.41
N PHE A 307 -9.54 -7.58 -15.70
CA PHE A 307 -8.37 -7.87 -14.88
C PHE A 307 -7.12 -8.21 -15.68
N ARG A 308 -7.25 -8.40 -17.00
CA ARG A 308 -6.14 -8.67 -17.91
C ARG A 308 -5.47 -7.41 -18.42
N LYS A 309 -6.12 -6.24 -18.33
CA LYS A 309 -5.53 -4.94 -18.70
C LYS A 309 -5.34 -4.09 -17.46
N ARG A 310 -4.08 -3.84 -17.07
CA ARG A 310 -3.78 -3.20 -15.78
C ARG A 310 -2.93 -1.96 -15.94
N ILE A 311 -3.37 -0.86 -15.33
CA ILE A 311 -2.58 0.38 -15.24
C ILE A 311 -1.73 0.33 -13.99
N VAL A 312 -0.45 0.68 -14.11
CA VAL A 312 0.44 0.87 -12.96
C VAL A 312 0.38 2.33 -12.49
N SER A 313 0.17 2.51 -11.19
CA SER A 313 0.09 3.81 -10.53
C SER A 313 0.88 3.83 -9.22
N LEU A 314 1.25 5.03 -8.77
CA LEU A 314 1.67 5.26 -7.39
C LEU A 314 0.43 5.37 -6.51
N TRP A 315 0.46 4.76 -5.34
CA TRP A 315 -0.63 4.73 -4.38
C TRP A 315 -0.18 5.23 -3.01
N MET A 316 -1.10 5.83 -2.28
CA MET A 316 -0.94 6.18 -0.87
C MET A 316 -1.98 5.44 -0.03
N LEU A 317 -1.54 4.80 1.05
CA LEU A 317 -2.36 3.96 1.93
C LEU A 317 -1.87 4.01 3.38
N ASP A 318 -2.56 3.27 4.25
CA ASP A 318 -2.45 3.25 5.72
C ASP A 318 -2.63 4.62 6.38
N PHE A 319 -3.85 4.88 6.83
CA PHE A 319 -4.23 6.17 7.43
C PHE A 319 -4.65 6.03 8.90
N ASP A 320 -4.45 4.87 9.53
CA ASP A 320 -4.92 4.59 10.89
C ASP A 320 -4.15 5.39 11.97
N ALA A 321 -2.92 5.81 11.68
CA ALA A 321 -2.10 6.62 12.59
C ALA A 321 -2.16 8.13 12.33
N CYS A 322 -2.74 8.57 11.21
CA CYS A 322 -2.86 9.99 10.87
C CYS A 322 -3.67 10.74 11.93
N GLY A 323 -3.16 11.90 12.37
CA GLY A 323 -3.79 12.76 13.36
C GLY A 323 -3.98 14.20 12.87
N PRO A 324 -4.94 14.96 13.42
CA PRO A 324 -5.14 16.36 13.06
C PRO A 324 -3.96 17.24 13.49
N ILE A 325 -3.68 18.27 12.71
CA ILE A 325 -2.69 19.31 13.03
C ILE A 325 -3.31 20.70 13.08
N THR A 326 -2.74 21.55 13.93
CA THR A 326 -3.08 22.98 14.02
C THR A 326 -2.38 23.76 12.90
N MET A 327 -3.00 24.83 12.41
CA MET A 327 -2.39 25.67 11.35
C MET A 327 -1.45 26.73 11.94
N ASN A 328 -0.45 26.25 12.69
CA ASN A 328 0.60 27.05 13.33
C ASN A 328 1.89 26.21 13.49
N THR A 329 2.90 26.77 14.16
CA THR A 329 4.19 26.11 14.39
C THR A 329 4.07 24.76 15.13
N ALA A 330 3.10 24.58 16.03
CA ALA A 330 2.89 23.29 16.71
C ALA A 330 2.44 22.19 15.73
N GLY A 331 1.58 22.53 14.77
CA GLY A 331 1.17 21.60 13.72
C GLY A 331 2.28 21.32 12.71
N VAL A 332 3.09 22.34 12.38
CA VAL A 332 4.33 22.13 11.59
C VAL A 332 5.24 21.13 12.29
N ASN A 333 5.45 21.26 13.61
CA ASN A 333 6.29 20.35 14.37
C ASN A 333 5.76 18.90 14.36
N ARG A 334 4.44 18.70 14.40
CA ARG A 334 3.82 17.37 14.25
C ARG A 334 4.01 16.78 12.86
N ALA A 335 3.73 17.56 11.80
CA ALA A 335 3.95 17.12 10.42
C ALA A 335 5.43 16.78 10.17
N THR A 336 6.36 17.60 10.66
CA THR A 336 7.80 17.32 10.58
C THR A 336 8.15 16.06 11.36
N LYS A 337 7.59 15.85 12.56
CA LYS A 337 7.82 14.61 13.32
C LYS A 337 7.37 13.37 12.54
N ALA A 338 6.15 13.38 12.01
CA ALA A 338 5.61 12.31 11.18
C ALA A 338 6.52 12.02 9.96
N PHE A 339 6.94 13.05 9.22
CA PHE A 339 7.84 12.87 8.07
C PHE A 339 9.16 12.15 8.41
N ILE A 340 9.72 12.42 9.60
CA ILE A 340 10.99 11.83 10.05
C ILE A 340 10.81 10.40 10.55
N GLU A 341 9.74 10.16 11.32
CA GLU A 341 9.42 8.86 11.92
C GLU A 341 8.87 7.87 10.91
N ASN A 342 8.18 8.35 9.87
CA ASN A 342 7.75 7.51 8.77
C ASN A 342 8.96 6.88 8.08
N ASP A 343 8.70 5.69 7.57
CA ASP A 343 9.58 5.03 6.61
C ASP A 343 10.00 6.02 5.49
N PRO A 344 11.24 5.94 4.98
CA PRO A 344 11.84 6.96 4.12
C PRO A 344 11.34 6.90 2.66
N TYR A 345 10.01 6.98 2.48
CA TYR A 345 9.35 7.00 1.18
C TYR A 345 9.70 8.25 0.38
N CYS A 346 9.59 9.42 1.00
CA CYS A 346 9.87 10.70 0.36
C CYS A 346 11.37 11.01 0.32
N PRO A 347 11.87 11.74 -0.69
CA PRO A 347 13.26 12.22 -0.73
C PRO A 347 13.66 12.95 0.56
N ARG A 348 14.92 12.80 0.96
CA ARG A 348 15.50 13.46 2.15
C ARG A 348 16.70 14.34 1.74
N PRO A 349 16.95 15.45 2.45
CA PRO A 349 18.18 16.24 2.26
C PRO A 349 19.42 15.46 2.74
N HIS A 350 20.61 15.94 2.38
CA HIS A 350 21.91 15.46 2.89
C HIS A 350 22.24 13.98 2.60
N MET A 351 21.78 13.45 1.46
CA MET A 351 22.01 12.05 1.06
C MET A 351 23.36 11.78 0.36
N GLU A 352 24.21 12.82 0.21
CA GLU A 352 25.58 12.75 -0.34
C GLU A 352 25.67 12.18 -1.78
N ASP A 353 24.60 12.30 -2.58
CA ASP A 353 24.62 11.97 -3.99
C ASP A 353 23.75 12.92 -4.84
N ALA A 354 24.22 13.24 -6.05
CA ALA A 354 23.59 14.22 -6.91
C ALA A 354 22.16 13.87 -7.35
N TYR A 355 21.80 12.58 -7.40
CA TYR A 355 20.46 12.17 -7.80
C TYR A 355 19.46 12.36 -6.66
N SER A 356 19.80 11.93 -5.45
CA SER A 356 18.97 12.13 -4.26
C SER A 356 18.83 13.62 -3.93
N GLU A 357 19.90 14.41 -4.07
CA GLU A 357 19.82 15.86 -3.95
C GLU A 357 18.87 16.48 -4.99
N GLN A 358 18.94 16.02 -6.24
CA GLN A 358 18.01 16.47 -7.28
C GLN A 358 16.56 16.09 -6.96
N LEU A 359 16.30 14.91 -6.41
CA LEU A 359 14.96 14.48 -5.98
C LEU A 359 14.46 15.32 -4.81
N TRP A 360 15.32 15.63 -3.83
CA TRP A 360 14.99 16.52 -2.72
C TRP A 360 14.66 17.94 -3.18
N CYS A 361 15.47 18.51 -4.07
CA CYS A 361 15.22 19.82 -4.67
C CYS A 361 13.89 19.85 -5.44
N LEU A 362 13.57 18.78 -6.17
CA LEU A 362 12.29 18.66 -6.86
C LEU A 362 11.11 18.55 -5.87
N PHE A 363 11.23 17.65 -4.89
CA PHE A 363 10.21 17.41 -3.87
C PHE A 363 9.91 18.69 -3.09
N SER A 364 10.93 19.33 -2.51
CA SER A 364 10.78 20.55 -1.71
C SER A 364 10.15 21.68 -2.51
N ARG A 365 10.61 21.91 -3.75
CA ARG A 365 10.01 22.92 -4.63
C ARG A 365 8.52 22.64 -4.91
N ARG A 366 8.18 21.41 -5.28
CA ARG A 366 6.78 21.02 -5.56
C ARG A 366 5.88 21.12 -4.33
N TYR A 367 6.37 20.66 -3.19
CA TYR A 367 5.68 20.76 -1.91
C TYR A 367 5.36 22.23 -1.57
N LEU A 368 6.34 23.13 -1.76
CA LEU A 368 6.16 24.56 -1.52
C LEU A 368 5.20 25.21 -2.51
N GLU A 369 5.28 24.86 -3.81
CA GLU A 369 4.34 25.34 -4.83
C GLU A 369 2.90 24.98 -4.46
N THR A 370 2.65 23.70 -4.15
CA THR A 370 1.30 23.21 -3.80
C THR A 370 0.85 23.75 -2.45
N GLY A 371 1.73 23.77 -1.45
CA GLY A 371 1.42 24.32 -0.13
C GLY A 371 1.06 25.81 -0.19
N ARG A 372 1.82 26.62 -0.94
CA ARG A 372 1.53 28.06 -1.12
C ARG A 372 0.21 28.30 -1.84
N LYS A 373 -0.16 27.45 -2.81
CA LYS A 373 -1.47 27.54 -3.47
C LYS A 373 -2.61 27.30 -2.48
N ILE A 374 -2.47 26.29 -1.62
CA ILE A 374 -3.49 25.94 -0.62
C ILE A 374 -3.60 27.01 0.47
N THR A 375 -2.47 27.57 0.92
CA THR A 375 -2.43 28.54 2.02
C THR A 375 -2.45 30.00 1.57
N ALA A 376 -2.63 30.26 0.27
CA ALA A 376 -2.66 31.60 -0.30
C ALA A 376 -3.73 32.48 0.37
N GLY A 377 -3.35 33.70 0.74
CA GLY A 377 -4.27 34.67 1.38
C GLY A 377 -4.69 34.30 2.81
N SER A 378 -4.08 33.30 3.43
CA SER A 378 -4.35 32.91 4.82
C SER A 378 -3.19 33.28 5.76
N PRO A 379 -3.42 33.39 7.09
CA PRO A 379 -2.34 33.53 8.08
C PRO A 379 -1.32 32.38 8.07
N SER A 380 -1.63 31.27 7.40
CA SER A 380 -0.83 30.05 7.34
C SER A 380 0.12 29.99 6.14
N GLN A 381 0.27 31.09 5.39
CA GLN A 381 1.07 31.13 4.16
C GLN A 381 2.55 30.74 4.34
N SER A 382 3.10 30.95 5.54
CA SER A 382 4.50 30.61 5.86
C SER A 382 4.70 29.15 6.32
N LEU A 383 3.65 28.42 6.70
CA LEU A 383 3.76 27.07 7.29
C LEU A 383 4.40 26.04 6.35
N PRO A 384 4.10 26.02 5.03
CA PRO A 384 4.78 25.09 4.11
C PRO A 384 6.31 25.29 4.11
N GLN A 385 6.77 26.54 4.21
CA GLN A 385 8.20 26.87 4.28
C GLN A 385 8.81 26.40 5.60
N GLN A 386 8.14 26.65 6.72
CA GLN A 386 8.58 26.18 8.04
C GLN A 386 8.69 24.66 8.11
N PHE A 387 7.79 23.91 7.45
CA PHE A 387 7.90 22.45 7.36
C PHE A 387 9.18 22.01 6.66
N ILE A 388 9.46 22.53 5.45
CA ILE A 388 10.69 22.16 4.71
C ILE A 388 11.94 22.51 5.52
N GLN A 389 11.97 23.69 6.15
CA GLN A 389 13.07 24.09 7.03
C GLN A 389 13.21 23.16 8.24
N GLY A 390 12.10 22.76 8.87
CA GLY A 390 12.09 21.83 9.98
C GLY A 390 12.61 20.44 9.60
N VAL A 391 12.30 19.95 8.40
CA VAL A 391 12.85 18.68 7.88
C VAL A 391 14.36 18.79 7.66
N VAL A 392 14.84 19.85 7.01
CA VAL A 392 16.28 20.09 6.79
C VAL A 392 17.04 20.15 8.12
N ALA A 393 16.53 20.93 9.09
CA ALA A 393 17.18 21.08 10.39
C ALA A 393 17.27 19.75 11.16
N LYS A 394 16.20 18.94 11.17
CA LYS A 394 16.19 17.65 11.89
C LYS A 394 17.03 16.56 11.23
N LEU A 395 17.29 16.66 9.92
CA LEU A 395 18.09 15.69 9.16
C LEU A 395 19.52 16.18 8.88
N SER A 396 19.90 17.35 9.41
CA SER A 396 21.26 17.86 9.29
C SER A 396 22.24 16.89 9.98
N PRO A 397 23.40 16.59 9.36
CA PRO A 397 24.44 15.81 10.01
C PRO A 397 24.87 16.46 11.33
N PRO A 398 25.27 15.69 12.37
CA PRO A 398 25.89 16.26 13.55
C PRO A 398 27.16 17.03 13.13
N ASP A 399 27.33 18.26 13.64
CA ASP A 399 28.54 19.05 13.42
C ASP A 399 29.78 18.21 13.77
N GLN A 400 30.66 17.98 12.80
CA GLN A 400 31.98 17.39 13.03
C GLN A 400 32.98 18.41 13.63
N THR A 401 32.52 19.57 14.09
CA THR A 401 33.34 20.60 14.72
C THR A 401 33.12 20.58 16.22
N GLY A 402 33.76 19.61 16.87
CA GLY A 402 33.76 19.44 18.32
C GLY A 402 34.97 18.66 18.82
N THR A 403 36.15 18.84 18.20
CA THR A 403 37.43 18.41 18.80
C THR A 403 37.77 19.35 19.94
N SER A 404 37.14 19.14 21.10
CA SER A 404 37.66 19.64 22.36
C SER A 404 38.86 18.79 22.77
N SER A 405 40.04 19.33 22.54
CA SER A 405 41.29 18.93 23.18
C SER A 405 41.11 18.93 24.71
N GLY A 406 41.10 17.74 25.32
CA GLY A 406 41.06 17.55 26.76
C GLY A 406 41.95 16.38 27.16
N SER A 407 43.19 16.70 27.52
CA SER A 407 44.07 16.05 28.50
C SER A 407 43.99 14.51 28.69
N ARG A 408 45.04 13.83 28.23
CA ARG A 408 45.40 12.45 28.62
C ARG A 408 45.59 12.32 30.14
N GLY A 409 44.76 11.50 30.78
CA GLY A 409 45.04 10.84 32.08
C GLY A 409 45.23 9.34 31.88
N PRO A 410 45.99 8.63 32.74
CA PRO A 410 46.55 7.32 32.43
C PRO A 410 45.53 6.17 32.56
N ALA A 411 45.78 5.13 31.75
CA ALA A 411 44.93 3.95 31.59
C ALA A 411 44.95 2.99 32.80
N PRO A 412 43.80 2.38 33.18
CA PRO A 412 43.75 1.17 33.98
C PRO A 412 43.62 -0.11 33.11
N PRO A 413 43.95 -1.30 33.68
CA PRO A 413 44.33 -2.47 32.90
C PRO A 413 43.16 -3.29 32.35
N GLN A 414 43.43 -3.99 31.25
CA GLN A 414 42.54 -4.90 30.53
C GLN A 414 42.10 -6.10 31.37
N ARG A 415 40.80 -6.45 31.30
CA ARG A 415 40.34 -7.82 31.61
C ARG A 415 39.20 -8.26 30.67
N ALA A 416 39.44 -9.45 30.13
CA ALA A 416 38.70 -10.34 29.23
C ALA A 416 37.21 -10.10 28.89
N GLN A 417 36.92 -10.40 27.62
CA GLN A 417 35.63 -10.48 26.94
C GLN A 417 34.61 -11.40 27.63
N SER A 418 33.34 -10.99 27.69
CA SER A 418 32.21 -11.92 27.55
C SER A 418 31.01 -11.25 26.88
N SER A 419 30.62 -11.82 25.76
CA SER A 419 29.42 -11.51 24.97
C SER A 419 28.16 -11.99 25.70
N ARG A 420 27.17 -11.11 25.88
CA ARG A 420 25.82 -11.49 26.32
C ARG A 420 24.76 -10.97 25.35
N THR A 421 24.31 -11.88 24.50
CA THR A 421 23.03 -11.88 23.79
C THR A 421 21.96 -12.45 24.72
N PRO A 422 20.74 -11.88 24.82
CA PRO A 422 19.62 -12.55 25.49
C PRO A 422 18.90 -13.54 24.54
N PRO A 423 18.47 -14.72 25.02
CA PRO A 423 18.07 -15.83 24.14
C PRO A 423 16.59 -15.81 23.74
N ARG A 424 16.36 -16.35 22.53
CA ARG A 424 15.06 -16.81 22.02
C ARG A 424 14.66 -18.12 22.70
N HIS A 425 13.45 -18.18 23.25
CA HIS A 425 12.84 -19.43 23.70
C HIS A 425 12.28 -20.21 22.51
N VAL A 426 12.91 -21.36 22.23
CA VAL A 426 12.33 -22.47 21.47
C VAL A 426 12.47 -23.68 22.40
N GLN A 427 11.35 -24.26 22.84
CA GLN A 427 11.34 -25.55 23.52
C GLN A 427 10.45 -26.50 22.72
N GLY A 428 11.08 -27.53 22.16
CA GLY A 428 10.45 -28.77 21.76
C GLY A 428 11.20 -29.94 22.41
N GLY A 429 10.44 -30.96 22.84
CA GLY A 429 10.91 -32.35 22.79
C GLY A 429 11.32 -33.03 24.10
N GLN A 430 10.38 -33.80 24.65
CA GLN A 430 10.51 -35.18 25.15
C GLN A 430 11.56 -35.55 26.22
N ARG A 431 11.09 -36.17 27.32
CA ARG A 431 11.20 -37.63 27.59
C ARG A 431 10.55 -38.00 28.93
N GLY A 432 9.59 -38.93 28.88
CA GLY A 432 9.07 -39.64 30.05
C GLY A 432 9.83 -40.94 30.26
N GLY A 433 10.26 -41.19 31.51
CA GLY A 433 10.86 -42.44 31.98
C GLY A 433 9.93 -43.17 32.96
N ARG A 434 9.91 -44.50 32.89
CA ARG A 434 9.12 -45.46 33.67
C ARG A 434 9.77 -45.84 35.01
N GLY A 435 8.95 -46.33 35.96
CA GLY A 435 9.30 -47.29 37.03
C GLY A 435 8.67 -46.97 38.40
N SER A 436 7.53 -47.57 38.79
CA SER A 436 7.35 -48.74 39.71
C SER A 436 7.63 -48.41 41.20
N THR A 437 6.78 -48.63 42.22
CA THR A 437 6.15 -49.90 42.66
C THR A 437 5.00 -49.75 43.70
N SER A 438 4.07 -50.71 43.64
CA SER A 438 3.41 -51.49 44.73
C SER A 438 2.34 -50.91 45.68
N GLY A 439 1.20 -51.63 45.76
CA GLY A 439 0.27 -51.63 46.90
C GLY A 439 -1.18 -52.04 46.55
N SER A 440 -1.52 -53.32 46.72
CA SER A 440 -2.88 -53.89 46.86
C SER A 440 -2.83 -54.82 48.10
N PRO A 441 -3.94 -55.30 48.74
CA PRO A 441 -5.30 -55.50 48.19
C PRO A 441 -6.49 -55.27 49.18
N LYS A 442 -7.74 -55.34 48.69
CA LYS A 442 -8.78 -56.31 49.14
C LYS A 442 -10.21 -56.03 48.63
N LYS A 443 -10.83 -57.12 48.16
CA LYS A 443 -12.25 -57.56 48.22
C LYS A 443 -13.31 -56.95 47.27
N ALA A 444 -13.76 -57.81 46.34
CA ALA A 444 -15.11 -57.87 45.74
C ALA A 444 -16.04 -58.71 46.66
N PRO A 445 -17.37 -58.92 46.41
CA PRO A 445 -17.98 -59.32 45.12
C PRO A 445 -19.34 -58.65 44.77
N SER A 446 -19.60 -58.44 43.46
CA SER A 446 -20.66 -59.04 42.62
C SER A 446 -22.13 -58.90 43.06
N ASN A 447 -22.98 -58.36 42.18
CA ASN A 447 -24.12 -59.13 41.65
C ASN A 447 -24.64 -58.63 40.29
N ARG A 448 -25.20 -59.57 39.52
CA ARG A 448 -25.67 -59.50 38.12
C ARG A 448 -27.19 -59.32 38.02
N GLY A 449 -27.67 -58.92 36.83
CA GLY A 449 -28.95 -59.36 36.22
C GLY A 449 -29.83 -58.19 35.73
N ARG A 450 -29.94 -57.91 34.42
CA ARG A 450 -30.90 -58.48 33.40
C ARG A 450 -32.37 -58.26 33.81
N GLY A 451 -33.30 -57.76 32.98
CA GLY A 451 -33.32 -57.32 31.57
C GLY A 451 -34.78 -57.22 31.04
N ARG A 452 -34.91 -56.95 29.72
CA ARG A 452 -36.11 -57.00 28.84
C ARG A 452 -37.14 -55.86 29.01
N GLY A 453 -37.77 -55.27 27.98
CA GLY A 453 -37.81 -55.54 26.53
C GLY A 453 -39.26 -55.49 26.01
N GLN A 454 -39.52 -54.76 24.90
CA GLN A 454 -40.62 -54.81 23.90
C GLN A 454 -40.86 -53.38 23.36
N GLY A 455 -40.96 -53.04 22.07
CA GLY A 455 -41.13 -53.81 20.83
C GLY A 455 -42.52 -53.60 20.22
N ARG A 456 -42.62 -52.88 19.07
CA ARG A 456 -43.62 -52.88 17.97
C ARG A 456 -43.63 -51.49 17.29
N GLY A 457 -43.58 -51.26 15.97
CA GLY A 457 -43.59 -52.12 14.80
C GLY A 457 -44.80 -51.87 13.88
N TYR A 458 -44.54 -51.25 12.72
CA TYR A 458 -45.29 -51.24 11.43
C TYR A 458 -46.54 -50.35 11.24
N ARG A 459 -46.43 -49.35 10.36
CA ARG A 459 -46.77 -49.45 8.92
C ARG A 459 -46.01 -48.41 8.11
#